data_AF-A0A061NBP9-F1
#
_entry.id   AF-A0A061NBP9-F1
#
_cell.length_a   1.000
_cell.length_b   1.000
_cell.length_c   1.000
_cell.angle_alpha   90.00
_cell.angle_beta   90.00
_cell.angle_gamma   90.00
#
_symmetry.space_group_name_H-M   'P 1'
#
loop_
_entity.id
_entity.type
_entity.pdbx_description
1 polymer ?
#
loop_
_entity_poly.entity_id
_entity_poly.type
_entity_poly.pdbx_seq_one_letter_code
_entity_poly.pdbx_strand_id
1 'polypeptide(L)'
;MVIYHAFFPISLTNLEGTTNSLYVDVSVFPIVFFLVVIFAPLFEEVFLRGALQETLTRRYGKNVAIILGACIFVLIHAFLIVLAPAYFLFGFFLGYLYYRYQSIYAPLLFHVFINLVNVLMVFFVTVL
;
A
#
# COMPACT_ATOMS: atom_id res chain seq x y z
N MET A 1 0.60 9.33 12.26
CA MET A 1 -0.15 10.61 12.33
C MET A 1 -0.53 11.14 10.94
N VAL A 2 0.25 10.95 9.88
CA VAL A 2 -0.09 11.43 8.51
C VAL A 2 -0.99 10.48 7.70
N ILE A 3 -0.94 9.17 7.95
CA ILE A 3 -1.76 8.16 7.24
C ILE A 3 -3.27 8.39 7.45
N TYR A 4 -3.67 8.87 8.63
CA TYR A 4 -5.08 9.06 8.98
C TYR A 4 -5.76 10.16 8.17
N HIS A 5 -5.08 11.30 7.94
CA HIS A 5 -5.67 12.42 7.21
C HIS A 5 -5.83 12.16 5.71
N ALA A 6 -5.05 11.22 5.14
CA ALA A 6 -5.12 10.89 3.72
C ALA A 6 -6.19 9.84 3.39
N PHE A 7 -6.49 8.91 4.31
CA PHE A 7 -7.41 7.80 4.07
C PHE A 7 -8.72 7.88 4.86
N PHE A 8 -8.74 8.58 5.99
CA PHE A 8 -9.96 8.87 6.74
C PHE A 8 -10.23 10.37 6.63
N PRO A 9 -11.31 10.80 5.94
CA PRO A 9 -11.70 12.20 5.92
C PRO A 9 -12.13 12.59 7.33
N ILE A 10 -11.16 13.06 8.11
CA ILE A 10 -11.39 13.68 9.40
C ILE A 10 -12.08 15.00 9.12
N SER A 11 -13.38 15.07 9.39
CA SER A 11 -14.15 16.31 9.28
C SER A 11 -14.22 16.96 10.66
N LEU A 12 -13.73 18.20 10.76
CA LEU A 12 -13.95 19.04 11.93
C LEU A 12 -15.34 19.67 11.80
N THR A 13 -16.34 19.11 12.46
CA THR A 13 -17.62 19.81 12.64
C THR A 13 -17.51 20.76 13.83
N ASN A 14 -17.56 22.06 13.57
CA ASN A 14 -17.75 23.07 14.62
C ASN A 14 -19.19 22.98 15.11
N LEU A 15 -19.44 22.16 16.14
CA LEU A 15 -20.65 22.32 16.95
C LEU A 15 -20.42 23.56 17.81
N GLU A 16 -21.32 24.54 17.68
CA GLU A 16 -21.26 25.81 18.42
C GLU A 16 -21.06 25.55 19.92
N GLY A 17 -19.84 25.77 20.40
CA GLY A 17 -19.56 26.00 21.82
C GLY A 17 -18.77 24.95 22.61
N THR A 18 -18.41 23.75 22.13
CA THR A 18 -17.65 22.81 23.00
C THR A 18 -16.85 21.75 22.23
N THR A 19 -15.51 21.73 22.44
CA THR A 19 -14.49 20.73 22.04
C THR A 19 -14.49 20.24 20.59
N ASN A 20 -13.36 20.41 19.89
CA ASN A 20 -13.11 19.72 18.60
C ASN A 20 -13.10 18.19 18.84
N SER A 21 -14.25 17.54 18.73
CA SER A 21 -14.34 16.08 18.68
C SER A 21 -14.00 15.61 17.27
N LEU A 22 -12.89 14.87 17.18
CA LEU A 22 -12.42 14.26 15.94
C LEU A 22 -13.40 13.14 15.54
N TYR A 23 -14.27 13.39 14.57
CA TYR A 23 -15.16 12.35 14.04
C TYR A 23 -14.50 11.66 12.84
N VAL A 24 -14.36 10.33 12.94
CA VAL A 24 -14.03 9.47 11.80
C VAL A 24 -15.34 9.15 11.10
N ASP A 25 -15.52 9.63 9.88
CA ASP A 25 -16.68 9.28 9.07
C ASP A 25 -16.59 7.80 8.66
N VAL A 26 -17.30 6.94 9.39
CA VAL A 26 -17.35 5.50 9.14
C VAL A 26 -18.09 5.14 7.85
N SER A 27 -18.86 6.07 7.27
CA SER A 27 -19.64 5.80 6.05
C SER A 27 -18.76 5.60 4.81
N VAL A 28 -17.57 6.21 4.78
CA VAL A 28 -16.62 6.06 3.66
C VAL A 28 -15.72 4.84 3.80
N PHE A 29 -15.71 4.19 4.98
CA PHE A 29 -14.82 3.07 5.28
C PHE A 29 -14.89 1.92 4.25
N PRO A 30 -16.08 1.47 3.78
CA PRO A 30 -16.14 0.39 2.78
C PRO A 30 -15.44 0.74 1.46
N ILE A 31 -15.54 2.00 1.02
CA ILE A 31 -14.92 2.47 -0.22
C ILE A 31 -13.40 2.53 -0.05
N VAL A 32 -12.93 3.13 1.04
CA VAL A 32 -11.50 3.21 1.37
C VAL A 32 -10.90 1.81 1.53
N PHE A 33 -11.62 0.91 2.20
CA PHE A 33 -11.21 -0.49 2.35
C PHE A 33 -11.00 -1.15 0.99
N PHE A 34 -11.99 -1.07 0.09
CA PHE A 34 -11.86 -1.66 -1.24
C PHE A 34 -10.68 -1.08 -2.03
N LEU A 35 -10.52 0.25 -2.00
CA LEU A 35 -9.45 0.93 -2.72
C LEU A 35 -8.05 0.56 -2.20
N VAL A 36 -7.85 0.55 -0.88
CA VAL A 36 -6.54 0.32 -0.26
C VAL A 36 -6.18 -1.16 -0.20
N VAL A 37 -7.14 -2.03 0.12
CA VAL A 37 -6.88 -3.45 0.34
C VAL A 37 -6.80 -4.22 -0.98
N ILE A 38 -7.58 -3.83 -2.00
CA ILE A 38 -7.72 -4.62 -3.23
C ILE A 38 -7.24 -3.84 -4.44
N PHE A 39 -7.84 -2.67 -4.70
CA PHE A 39 -7.64 -1.98 -5.98
C PHE A 39 -6.20 -1.45 -6.16
N ALA A 40 -5.65 -0.78 -5.13
CA ALA A 40 -4.29 -0.26 -5.18
C ALA A 40 -3.25 -1.39 -5.32
N PRO A 41 -3.24 -2.45 -4.48
CA PRO A 41 -2.33 -3.59 -4.67
C PRO A 41 -2.44 -4.22 -6.06
N LEU A 42 -3.65 -4.38 -6.59
CA LEU A 42 -3.85 -4.92 -7.94
C LEU A 42 -3.15 -4.05 -9.00
N PHE A 43 -3.40 -2.74 -8.97
CA PHE A 43 -2.80 -1.82 -9.93
C PHE A 43 -1.27 -1.78 -9.79
N GLU A 44 -0.77 -1.71 -8.57
CA GLU A 44 0.66 -1.68 -8.27
C GLU A 44 1.37 -2.96 -8.74
N GLU A 45 0.81 -4.14 -8.49
CA GLU A 45 1.40 -5.39 -8.96
C GLU A 45 1.35 -5.53 -10.48
N VAL A 46 0.25 -5.13 -11.12
CA VAL A 46 0.14 -5.17 -12.60
C VAL A 46 1.20 -4.27 -13.23
N PHE A 47 1.36 -3.05 -12.72
CA PHE A 47 2.34 -2.11 -13.24
C PHE A 47 3.78 -2.55 -12.93
N LEU A 48 4.09 -2.82 -11.65
CA LEU A 48 5.46 -3.07 -11.23
C LEU A 48 5.97 -4.44 -11.66
N ARG A 49 5.12 -5.48 -11.65
CA ARG A 49 5.56 -6.87 -11.90
C ARG A 49 5.26 -7.26 -13.33
N GLY A 50 4.02 -7.03 -13.76
CA GLY A 50 3.55 -7.34 -15.11
C GLY A 50 4.20 -6.52 -16.22
N ALA A 51 4.52 -5.24 -15.97
CA ALA A 51 5.13 -4.37 -16.98
C ALA A 51 6.61 -4.06 -16.68
N LEU A 52 6.90 -3.42 -15.55
CA LEU A 52 8.23 -2.89 -15.25
C LEU A 52 9.27 -3.99 -15.00
N GLN A 53 9.02 -4.89 -14.04
CA GLN A 53 9.97 -5.95 -13.68
C GLN A 53 10.18 -6.92 -14.84
N GLU A 54 9.13 -7.25 -15.58
CA GLU A 54 9.23 -8.05 -16.82
C GLU A 54 10.17 -7.39 -17.85
N THR A 55 9.96 -6.10 -18.12
CA THR A 55 10.79 -5.33 -19.07
C THR A 55 12.25 -5.26 -18.61
N LEU A 56 12.48 -4.97 -17.33
CA LEU A 56 13.83 -4.90 -16.76
C LEU A 56 14.52 -6.26 -16.74
N THR A 57 13.76 -7.35 -16.50
CA THR A 57 14.32 -8.71 -16.49
C THR A 57 14.85 -9.08 -17.88
N ARG A 58 14.11 -8.73 -18.94
CA ARG A 58 14.53 -8.97 -20.34
C ARG A 58 15.78 -8.18 -20.73
N ARG A 59 15.98 -6.98 -20.19
CA ARG A 59 17.08 -6.08 -20.56
C ARG A 59 18.34 -6.23 -19.69
N TYR A 60 18.16 -6.43 -18.38
CA TYR A 60 19.24 -6.33 -17.39
C TYR A 60 19.33 -7.56 -16.46
N GLY A 61 18.43 -8.53 -16.62
CA GLY A 61 18.37 -9.73 -15.79
C GLY A 61 17.55 -9.54 -14.50
N LYS A 62 17.18 -10.67 -13.91
CA LYS A 62 16.24 -10.74 -12.78
C LYS A 62 16.68 -9.96 -11.54
N ASN A 63 17.97 -9.98 -11.19
CA ASN A 63 18.46 -9.39 -9.94
C ASN A 63 18.33 -7.86 -9.99
N VAL A 64 18.72 -7.27 -11.12
CA VAL A 64 18.58 -5.83 -11.37
C VAL A 64 17.10 -5.44 -11.40
N ALA A 65 16.25 -6.23 -12.06
CA ALA A 65 14.82 -5.98 -12.14
C ALA A 65 14.14 -5.96 -10.77
N ILE A 66 14.46 -6.92 -9.88
CA ILE A 66 13.90 -6.99 -8.52
C ILE A 66 14.36 -5.79 -7.68
N ILE A 67 15.65 -5.46 -7.70
CA ILE A 67 16.21 -4.35 -6.91
C ILE A 67 15.64 -3.00 -7.39
N LEU A 68 15.64 -2.75 -8.70
CA LEU A 68 15.09 -1.51 -9.24
C LEU A 68 13.58 -1.40 -9.06
N GLY A 69 12.86 -2.52 -9.20
CA GLY A 69 11.42 -2.58 -8.89
C GLY A 69 11.14 -2.22 -7.43
N ALA A 70 11.96 -2.70 -6.49
CA ALA A 70 11.86 -2.36 -5.08
C ALA A 70 12.17 -0.87 -4.81
N CYS A 71 13.19 -0.31 -5.47
CA CYS A 71 13.48 1.13 -5.38
C CYS A 71 12.29 1.98 -5.89
N ILE A 72 11.70 1.61 -7.03
CA ILE A 72 10.54 2.33 -7.59
C ILE A 72 9.32 2.18 -6.68
N PHE A 73 9.13 1.01 -6.05
CA PHE A 73 8.08 0.82 -5.03
C PHE A 73 8.23 1.81 -3.86
N VAL A 74 9.45 2.06 -3.39
CA VAL A 74 9.69 3.11 -2.37
C VAL A 74 9.33 4.50 -2.89
N LEU A 75 9.72 4.83 -4.13
CA LEU A 75 9.49 6.15 -4.71
C LEU A 75 8.00 6.48 -4.87
N ILE A 76 7.18 5.52 -5.28
CA ILE A 76 5.72 5.74 -5.36
C ILE A 76 5.08 5.90 -3.97
N HIS A 77 5.76 5.40 -2.92
CA HIS A 77 5.39 5.57 -1.51
C HIS A 77 6.16 6.70 -0.80
N ALA A 78 6.80 7.62 -1.54
CA ALA A 78 7.71 8.61 -0.96
C ALA A 78 7.06 9.56 0.07
N PHE A 79 5.74 9.70 0.06
CA PHE A 79 5.00 10.43 1.11
C PHE A 79 5.18 9.84 2.52
N LEU A 80 5.66 8.58 2.61
CA LEU A 80 5.98 7.84 3.83
C LEU A 80 7.46 7.45 3.88
N ILE A 81 8.35 8.39 3.54
CA ILE A 81 9.79 8.14 3.45
C ILE A 81 10.41 7.53 4.73
N VAL A 82 9.82 7.79 5.91
CA VAL A 82 10.26 7.17 7.17
C VAL A 82 10.15 5.63 7.15
N LEU A 83 9.23 5.09 6.34
CA LEU A 83 9.03 3.66 6.13
C LEU A 83 9.79 3.12 4.90
N ALA A 84 10.64 3.94 4.26
CA ALA A 84 11.36 3.54 3.05
C ALA A 84 12.11 2.21 3.18
N PRO A 85 12.83 1.90 4.30
CA PRO A 85 13.48 0.61 4.45
C PRO A 85 12.47 -0.56 4.45
N ALA A 86 11.32 -0.40 5.09
CA ALA A 86 10.27 -1.42 5.14
C ALA A 86 9.64 -1.62 3.75
N TYR A 87 9.33 -0.54 3.04
CA TYR A 87 8.81 -0.60 1.68
C TYR A 87 9.79 -1.20 0.69
N PHE A 88 11.09 -0.92 0.84
CA PHE A 88 12.11 -1.54 0.00
C PHE A 88 12.13 -3.06 0.19
N LEU A 89 12.20 -3.52 1.44
CA LEU A 89 12.21 -4.95 1.75
C LEU A 89 10.93 -5.65 1.28
N PHE A 90 9.79 -5.01 1.48
CA PHE A 90 8.51 -5.53 1.01
C PHE A 90 8.43 -5.59 -0.52
N GLY A 91 8.77 -4.51 -1.21
CA GLY A 91 8.81 -4.45 -2.67
C GLY A 91 9.79 -5.47 -3.27
N PHE A 92 10.95 -5.67 -2.62
CA PHE A 92 11.93 -6.69 -2.96
C PHE A 92 11.36 -8.10 -2.80
N PHE A 93 10.69 -8.37 -1.68
CA PHE A 93 10.07 -9.67 -1.41
C PHE A 93 8.96 -9.99 -2.43
N LEU A 94 8.10 -9.03 -2.74
CA LEU A 94 7.08 -9.16 -3.78
C LEU A 94 7.71 -9.42 -5.16
N GLY A 95 8.78 -8.70 -5.50
CA GLY A 95 9.52 -8.93 -6.73
C GLY A 95 10.15 -10.33 -6.78
N TYR A 96 10.66 -10.83 -5.65
CA TYR A 96 11.12 -12.21 -5.51
C TYR A 96 9.99 -13.23 -5.68
N LEU A 97 8.81 -13.01 -5.08
CA LEU A 97 7.65 -13.91 -5.25
C LEU A 97 7.22 -13.99 -6.71
N TYR A 98 7.13 -12.86 -7.40
CA TYR A 98 6.84 -12.83 -8.84
C TYR A 98 7.83 -13.68 -9.63
N TYR A 99 9.14 -13.50 -9.36
CA TYR A 99 10.18 -14.30 -10.00
C TYR A 99 10.11 -15.79 -9.62
N ARG A 100 9.84 -16.13 -8.36
CA ARG A 100 9.85 -17.51 -7.88
C ARG A 100 8.66 -18.33 -8.40
N TYR A 101 7.50 -17.70 -8.50
CA TYR A 101 6.23 -18.34 -8.87
C TYR A 101 5.82 -18.07 -10.32
N GLN A 102 6.51 -17.17 -11.03
CA GLN A 102 6.20 -16.80 -12.42
C GLN A 102 4.73 -16.42 -12.59
N SER A 103 4.18 -15.72 -11.60
CA SER A 103 2.76 -15.41 -11.50
C SER A 103 2.56 -14.13 -10.72
N ILE A 104 1.65 -13.29 -11.19
CA ILE A 104 1.24 -12.05 -10.51
C ILE A 104 0.38 -12.33 -9.27
N TYR A 105 -0.28 -13.50 -9.20
CA TYR A 105 -1.19 -13.82 -8.10
C TYR A 105 -0.45 -14.01 -6.77
N ALA A 106 0.76 -14.58 -6.78
CA ALA A 106 1.54 -14.80 -5.57
C ALA A 106 1.91 -13.48 -4.84
N PRO A 107 2.54 -12.49 -5.49
CA PRO A 107 2.78 -11.19 -4.84
C PRO A 107 1.47 -10.44 -4.57
N LEU A 108 0.47 -10.51 -5.46
CA LEU A 108 -0.81 -9.81 -5.25
C LEU A 108 -1.53 -10.28 -3.98
N LEU A 109 -1.69 -11.59 -3.78
CA LEU A 109 -2.37 -12.12 -2.61
C LEU A 109 -1.63 -11.75 -1.31
N PHE A 110 -0.29 -11.79 -1.33
CA PHE A 110 0.50 -11.37 -0.19
C PHE A 110 0.35 -9.86 0.08
N HIS A 111 0.31 -9.05 -0.97
CA HIS A 111 0.14 -7.60 -0.86
C HIS A 111 -1.23 -7.22 -0.30
N VAL A 112 -2.29 -7.81 -0.85
CA VAL A 112 -3.66 -7.68 -0.34
C VAL A 112 -3.74 -8.09 1.13
N PHE A 113 -3.11 -9.21 1.51
CA PHE A 113 -3.09 -9.69 2.89
C PHE A 113 -2.43 -8.69 3.84
N ILE A 114 -1.26 -8.15 3.49
CA ILE A 114 -0.57 -7.17 4.33
C ILE A 114 -1.38 -5.87 4.45
N ASN A 115 -1.98 -5.38 3.35
CA ASN A 115 -2.83 -4.20 3.41
C ASN A 115 -4.10 -4.43 4.24
N LEU A 116 -4.70 -5.63 4.14
CA LEU A 116 -5.84 -6.01 4.99
C LEU A 116 -5.47 -5.95 6.47
N VAL A 117 -4.36 -6.58 6.86
CA VAL A 117 -3.88 -6.56 8.26
C VAL A 117 -3.64 -5.13 8.74
N ASN A 118 -3.00 -4.29 7.91
CA ASN A 118 -2.74 -2.89 8.25
C ASN A 118 -4.04 -2.09 8.44
N VAL A 119 -5.02 -2.24 7.54
CA VAL A 119 -6.31 -1.53 7.63
C VAL A 119 -7.10 -1.98 8.86
N LEU A 120 -7.13 -3.29 9.17
CA LEU A 120 -7.81 -3.80 10.36
C LEU A 120 -7.14 -3.33 11.66
N MET A 121 -5.80 -3.32 11.71
CA MET A 121 -5.05 -2.79 12.85
C MET A 121 -5.35 -1.30 13.08
N VAL A 122 -5.36 -0.52 12.00
CA VAL A 122 -5.72 0.90 12.06
C VAL A 122 -7.15 1.09 12.54
N PHE A 123 -8.12 0.34 11.98
CA PHE A 123 -9.51 0.41 12.40
C PHE A 123 -9.67 0.09 13.89
N PHE A 124 -9.05 -0.99 14.37
CA PHE A 124 -9.10 -1.40 15.78
C PHE A 124 -8.54 -0.34 16.73
N VAL A 125 -7.44 0.31 16.37
CA VAL A 125 -6.80 1.37 17.19
C VAL A 125 -7.56 2.69 17.18
N THR A 126 -8.35 2.96 16.14
CA THR A 126 -9.00 4.27 15.94
C THR A 126 -10.47 4.33 16.33
N VAL A 127 -11.16 3.18 16.38
CA VAL A 127 -12.61 3.11 16.61
C VAL A 127 -12.97 2.54 17.99
N LEU A 128 -12.05 1.84 18.65
CA LEU A 128 -12.18 1.38 20.05
C LEU A 128 -11.38 2.29 20.99
#